data_AF-A0A7K7V6C6-F1
#
_entry.id   AF-A0A7K7V6C6-F1
#
_cell.length_a   1.000
_cell.length_b   1.000
_cell.length_c   1.000
_cell.angle_alpha   90.00
_cell.angle_beta   90.00
_cell.angle_gamma   90.00
#
_symmetry.space_group_name_H-M   'P 1'
#
loop_
_entity.id
_entity.type
_entity.pdbx_description
1 polymer ?
#
loop_
_entity_poly.entity_id
_entity_poly.type
_entity_poly.pdbx_seq_one_letter_code
_entity_poly.pdbx_strand_id
1 'polypeptide(L)'
;MWESWGSNMVVKVKWFYHPEETKLGKRQSDGKVRGRGRARGRARGRGGAVTLRAAVPQNALYQSCHEDENDVQTISHKCQVVGREHYEQMTRSKKYQDRQDLYYLAGTYDPTTGRLVTAEGVPVLC
;
A
#
# COMPACT_ATOMS: atom_id res chain seq x y z
N MET A 1 -10.11 13.17 -18.45
CA MET A 1 -10.42 14.48 -17.85
C MET A 1 -11.35 15.22 -18.78
N TRP A 2 -12.43 15.80 -18.26
CA TRP A 2 -13.44 16.53 -19.02
C TRP A 2 -14.04 17.65 -18.17
N GLU A 3 -14.69 18.61 -18.82
CA GLU A 3 -15.52 19.62 -18.18
C GLU A 3 -16.98 19.17 -18.21
N SER A 4 -17.67 19.31 -17.07
CA SER A 4 -19.11 19.04 -16.96
C SER A 4 -19.94 20.28 -17.29
N TRP A 5 -21.26 20.10 -17.45
CA TRP A 5 -22.20 21.19 -17.77
C TRP A 5 -22.25 22.32 -16.72
N GLY A 6 -21.75 22.10 -15.51
CA GLY A 6 -21.63 23.11 -14.45
C GLY A 6 -20.24 23.74 -14.34
N SER A 7 -19.39 23.63 -15.36
CA SER A 7 -17.98 24.04 -15.35
C SER A 7 -17.12 23.39 -14.26
N ASN A 8 -17.54 22.23 -13.76
CA ASN A 8 -16.69 21.41 -12.89
C ASN A 8 -15.75 20.56 -13.74
N MET A 9 -14.46 20.61 -13.42
CA MET A 9 -13.42 19.82 -14.07
C MET A 9 -13.32 18.46 -13.38
N VAL A 10 -13.59 17.39 -14.12
CA VAL A 10 -13.68 16.03 -13.59
C VAL A 10 -12.62 15.13 -14.22
N VAL A 11 -12.08 14.21 -13.42
CA VAL A 11 -11.16 13.16 -13.86
C VAL A 11 -11.68 11.80 -13.42
N LYS A 12 -11.65 10.83 -14.34
CA LYS A 12 -11.86 9.43 -14.01
C LYS A 12 -10.53 8.83 -13.56
N VAL A 13 -10.47 8.30 -12.34
CA VAL A 13 -9.25 7.77 -11.72
C VAL A 13 -9.37 6.27 -11.57
N LYS A 14 -8.25 5.56 -11.75
CA LYS A 14 -8.11 4.16 -11.40
C LYS A 14 -7.26 4.04 -10.14
N TRP A 15 -7.82 3.47 -9.08
CA TRP A 15 -7.19 3.49 -7.76
C TRP A 15 -6.04 2.49 -7.64
N PHE A 16 -4.99 2.95 -6.97
CA PHE A 16 -3.99 2.10 -6.34
C PHE A 16 -4.24 2.08 -4.84
N TYR A 17 -3.82 1.00 -4.17
CA TYR A 17 -3.97 0.82 -2.73
C TYR A 17 -2.62 0.60 -2.08
N HIS A 18 -2.38 1.24 -0.95
CA HIS A 18 -1.28 0.88 -0.08
C HIS A 18 -1.57 -0.43 0.67
N PRO A 19 -0.54 -1.21 1.05
CA PRO A 19 -0.71 -2.47 1.79
C PRO A 19 -1.58 -2.35 3.04
N GLU A 20 -1.46 -1.25 3.78
CA GLU A 20 -2.23 -0.92 4.98
C GLU A 20 -3.73 -0.67 4.72
N GLU A 21 -4.09 -0.29 3.50
CA GLU A 21 -5.48 -0.05 3.09
C GLU A 21 -6.17 -1.36 2.64
N THR A 22 -5.40 -2.42 2.42
CA THR A 22 -5.92 -3.75 2.08
C THR A 22 -6.44 -4.48 3.32
N LYS A 23 -7.36 -5.45 3.12
CA LYS A 23 -7.89 -6.28 4.21
C LYS A 23 -6.80 -7.05 4.98
N LEU A 24 -5.62 -7.27 4.38
CA LEU A 24 -4.46 -7.89 5.03
C LEU A 24 -3.77 -6.98 6.07
N GLY A 25 -3.82 -5.65 5.88
CA GLY A 25 -3.21 -4.67 6.78
C GLY A 25 -3.97 -4.46 8.10
N LYS A 26 -5.25 -4.88 8.17
CA LYS A 26 -6.12 -4.70 9.35
C LYS A 26 -5.90 -5.70 10.48
N ARG A 27 -4.97 -6.65 10.36
CA ARG A 27 -4.63 -7.54 11.48
C ARG A 27 -3.65 -6.86 12.45
N GLN A 28 -4.22 -6.45 13.59
CA GLN A 28 -3.61 -5.98 14.84
C GLN A 28 -3.32 -4.48 14.95
N SER A 29 -4.36 -3.73 15.27
CA SER A 29 -4.26 -2.63 16.23
C SER A 29 -5.52 -2.60 17.08
N ASP A 30 -5.77 -3.67 17.84
CA ASP A 30 -6.83 -3.63 18.83
C ASP A 30 -6.32 -4.19 20.17
N GLY A 31 -6.35 -3.33 21.19
CA GLY A 31 -6.10 -3.68 22.58
C GLY A 31 -4.66 -3.63 23.08
N LYS A 32 -4.07 -2.42 23.25
CA LYS A 32 -3.09 -2.21 24.34
C LYS A 32 -3.67 -1.30 25.42
N VAL A 33 -4.64 -1.83 26.15
CA VAL A 33 -4.99 -1.33 27.48
C VAL A 33 -3.73 -1.41 28.34
N ARG A 34 -3.28 -0.27 28.84
CA ARG A 34 -2.14 -0.14 29.77
C ARG A 34 -2.52 -0.71 31.14
N GLY A 35 -2.40 -2.02 31.31
CA GLY A 35 -2.40 -2.68 32.61
C GLY A 35 -0.97 -2.80 33.15
N ARG A 36 -0.63 -2.03 34.18
CA ARG A 36 0.58 -2.25 35.01
C ARG A 36 0.41 -3.58 35.75
N GLY A 37 1.28 -4.57 35.47
CA GLY A 37 1.31 -5.84 36.19
C GLY A 37 2.66 -6.53 36.01
N ARG A 38 3.38 -6.71 37.12
CA ARG A 38 4.76 -7.20 37.22
C ARG A 38 4.74 -8.72 37.39
N ALA A 39 5.36 -9.50 36.50
CA ALA A 39 5.72 -10.91 36.80
C ALA A 39 6.81 -11.45 35.85
N ARG A 40 7.76 -12.18 36.44
CA ARG A 40 8.89 -12.87 35.80
C ARG A 40 8.42 -14.13 35.05
N GLY A 41 9.10 -14.49 33.96
CA GLY A 41 8.99 -15.81 33.35
C GLY A 41 9.79 -15.96 32.05
N ARG A 42 10.83 -16.80 32.07
CA ARG A 42 11.55 -17.28 30.89
C ARG A 42 10.62 -18.17 30.04
N ALA A 43 10.55 -17.93 28.73
CA ALA A 43 10.27 -18.96 27.74
C ALA A 43 10.87 -18.57 26.39
N ARG A 44 11.77 -19.43 25.89
CA ARG A 44 12.25 -19.44 24.51
C ARG A 44 11.10 -19.88 23.61
N GLY A 45 10.83 -19.10 22.56
CA GLY A 45 9.90 -19.48 21.49
C GLY A 45 10.17 -18.61 20.28
N ARG A 46 11.05 -19.07 19.37
CA ARG A 46 11.14 -18.57 18.00
C ARG A 46 9.85 -18.97 17.27
N GLY A 47 8.80 -18.19 17.47
CA GLY A 47 7.62 -18.18 16.60
C GLY A 47 7.66 -16.89 15.81
N GLY A 48 8.47 -16.86 14.76
CA GLY A 48 8.55 -15.72 13.85
C GLY A 48 7.28 -15.64 13.02
N ALA A 49 6.20 -15.11 13.59
CA ALA A 49 5.19 -14.47 12.78
C ALA A 49 5.88 -13.26 12.14
N VAL A 50 6.30 -13.40 10.88
CA VAL A 50 6.64 -12.24 10.06
C VAL A 50 5.37 -11.42 9.99
N THR A 51 5.28 -10.39 10.83
CA THR A 51 4.22 -9.40 10.69
C THR A 51 4.36 -8.84 9.29
N LEU A 52 3.28 -8.78 8.52
CA LEU A 52 3.30 -8.20 7.17
C LEU A 52 3.91 -6.78 7.19
N ARG A 53 3.78 -6.09 8.33
CA ARG A 53 4.44 -4.81 8.68
C ARG A 53 5.96 -4.81 8.55
N ALA A 54 6.63 -5.95 8.71
CA ALA A 54 8.08 -6.05 8.63
C ALA A 54 8.59 -6.46 7.23
N ALA A 55 7.69 -6.89 6.32
CA ALA A 55 8.09 -7.50 5.05
C ALA A 55 7.59 -6.77 3.80
N VAL A 56 6.67 -5.80 3.90
CA VAL A 56 6.27 -4.99 2.74
C VAL A 56 7.11 -3.72 2.70
N PRO A 57 7.99 -3.55 1.70
CA PRO A 57 8.81 -2.35 1.57
C PRO A 57 7.96 -1.08 1.48
N GLN A 58 8.44 0.00 2.12
CA GLN A 58 7.90 1.36 1.98
C GLN A 58 7.72 1.71 0.49
N ASN A 59 6.65 2.43 0.15
CA ASN A 59 6.29 2.85 -1.22
C ASN A 59 5.76 1.74 -2.15
N ALA A 60 5.18 0.69 -1.56
CA ALA A 60 4.42 -0.31 -2.29
C ALA A 60 3.04 0.21 -2.71
N LEU A 61 2.61 -0.13 -3.92
CA LEU A 61 1.24 0.07 -4.38
C LEU A 61 0.68 -1.20 -5.02
N TYR A 62 -0.57 -1.49 -4.73
CA TYR A 62 -1.37 -2.52 -5.40
C TYR A 62 -2.30 -1.87 -6.41
N GLN A 63 -2.22 -2.31 -7.66
CA GLN A 63 -3.15 -1.85 -8.68
C GLN A 63 -4.53 -2.48 -8.46
N SER A 64 -5.60 -1.70 -8.60
CA SER A 64 -6.96 -2.23 -8.54
C SER A 64 -7.73 -2.06 -9.84
N CYS A 65 -8.88 -2.73 -9.95
CA CYS A 65 -9.88 -2.46 -10.98
C CYS A 65 -10.90 -1.38 -10.57
N HIS A 66 -10.74 -0.77 -9.40
CA HIS A 66 -11.67 0.24 -8.90
C HIS A 66 -11.42 1.57 -9.59
N GLU A 67 -12.48 2.11 -10.19
CA GLU A 67 -12.48 3.40 -10.86
C GLU A 67 -13.62 4.27 -10.34
N ASP A 68 -13.37 5.56 -10.19
CA ASP A 68 -14.36 6.56 -9.83
C ASP A 68 -14.06 7.92 -10.49
N GLU A 69 -14.88 8.91 -10.19
CA GLU A 69 -14.74 10.27 -10.68
C GLU A 69 -14.38 11.20 -9.52
N ASN A 70 -13.36 12.02 -9.74
CA ASN A 70 -12.89 13.00 -8.76
C ASN A 70 -12.77 14.37 -9.41
N ASP A 71 -12.82 15.41 -8.57
CA ASP A 71 -12.54 16.78 -9.00
C ASP A 71 -11.04 16.92 -9.30
N VAL A 72 -10.72 17.55 -10.43
CA VAL A 72 -9.33 17.76 -10.86
C VAL A 72 -8.52 18.58 -9.84
N GLN A 73 -9.16 19.46 -9.08
CA GLN A 73 -8.52 20.29 -8.07
C GLN A 73 -8.03 19.49 -6.86
N THR A 74 -8.41 18.22 -6.71
CA THR A 74 -7.88 17.36 -5.63
C THR A 74 -6.54 16.70 -5.99
N ILE A 75 -6.07 16.83 -7.23
CA ILE A 75 -4.78 16.27 -7.67
C ILE A 75 -3.64 17.09 -7.06
N SER A 76 -2.83 16.45 -6.20
CA SER A 76 -1.70 17.11 -5.55
C SER A 76 -0.48 17.25 -6.48
N HIS A 77 0.03 16.14 -7.00
CA HIS A 77 1.25 16.10 -7.81
C HIS A 77 1.32 14.83 -8.66
N LYS A 78 2.24 14.80 -9.61
CA LYS A 78 2.51 13.62 -10.44
C LYS A 78 3.52 12.72 -9.74
N CYS A 79 3.18 11.45 -9.58
CA CYS A 79 4.08 10.41 -9.10
C CYS A 79 4.38 9.37 -10.20
N GLN A 80 5.35 8.50 -9.94
CA GLN A 80 5.79 7.42 -10.81
C GLN A 80 5.61 6.08 -10.11
N VAL A 81 4.96 5.13 -10.79
CA VAL A 81 4.84 3.75 -10.34
C VAL A 81 5.62 2.87 -11.31
N VAL A 82 6.62 2.15 -10.81
CA VAL A 82 7.51 1.31 -11.61
C VAL A 82 7.52 -0.14 -11.11
N GLY A 83 8.14 -1.05 -11.87
CA GLY A 83 8.37 -2.42 -11.39
C GLY A 83 9.35 -2.45 -10.20
N ARG A 84 9.25 -3.49 -9.36
CA ARG A 84 10.10 -3.66 -8.17
C ARG A 84 11.60 -3.57 -8.47
N GLU A 85 12.06 -4.27 -9.51
CA GLU A 85 13.47 -4.26 -9.88
C GLU A 85 13.95 -2.85 -10.26
N HIS A 86 13.15 -2.12 -11.04
CA HIS A 86 13.48 -0.76 -11.46
C HIS A 86 13.48 0.21 -10.27
N TYR A 87 12.55 0.04 -9.33
CA TYR A 87 12.53 0.79 -8.09
C TYR A 87 13.81 0.59 -7.26
N GLU A 88 14.26 -0.66 -7.09
CA GLU A 88 15.49 -0.99 -6.36
C GLU A 88 16.75 -0.42 -7.06
N GLN A 89 16.76 -0.36 -8.40
CA GLN A 89 17.83 0.28 -9.16
C GLN A 89 17.84 1.81 -9.00
N MET A 90 16.66 2.46 -9.07
CA MET A 90 16.55 3.91 -8.93
C MET A 90 16.87 4.38 -7.51
N THR A 91 16.39 3.67 -6.49
CA THR A 91 16.63 4.03 -5.07
C THR A 91 18.07 3.85 -4.63
N ARG A 92 18.84 2.98 -5.29
CA ARG A 92 20.30 2.89 -5.11
C ARG A 92 21.04 4.15 -5.54
N SER A 93 20.45 4.96 -6.42
CA SER A 93 21.03 6.22 -6.86
C SER A 93 20.65 7.35 -5.90
N LYS A 94 21.64 8.03 -5.30
CA LYS A 94 21.44 9.18 -4.38
C LYS A 94 20.54 10.30 -4.92
N LYS A 95 20.34 10.37 -6.24
CA LYS A 95 19.47 11.35 -6.93
C LYS A 95 17.97 11.17 -6.63
N TYR A 96 17.54 9.99 -6.16
CA TYR A 96 16.13 9.65 -5.94
C TYR A 96 15.79 9.30 -4.49
N GLN A 97 16.77 9.37 -3.57
CA GLN A 97 16.61 8.96 -2.18
C GLN A 97 15.59 9.82 -1.40
N ASP A 98 15.30 11.03 -1.88
CA ASP A 98 14.42 12.00 -1.24
C ASP A 98 13.10 12.23 -2.00
N ARG A 99 12.86 11.49 -3.09
CA ARG A 99 11.64 11.68 -3.90
C ARG A 99 10.52 10.81 -3.37
N GLN A 100 9.57 11.44 -2.67
CA GLN A 100 8.30 10.84 -2.24
C GLN A 100 7.34 10.53 -3.41
N ASP A 101 7.78 10.82 -4.64
CA ASP A 101 6.99 10.64 -5.85
C ASP A 101 7.23 9.28 -6.53
N LEU A 102 8.06 8.39 -5.97
CA LEU A 102 8.40 7.10 -6.58
C LEU A 102 7.86 5.93 -5.77
N TYR A 103 7.09 5.09 -6.44
CA TYR A 103 6.45 3.90 -5.89
C TYR A 103 6.74 2.68 -6.76
N TYR A 104 6.59 1.49 -6.20
CA TYR A 104 6.69 0.24 -6.95
C TYR A 104 5.39 -0.55 -6.92
N LEU A 105 5.10 -1.22 -8.04
CA LEU A 105 3.96 -2.10 -8.17
C LEU A 105 4.24 -3.43 -7.46
N ALA A 106 3.53 -3.69 -6.37
CA ALA A 106 3.65 -4.90 -5.57
C ALA A 106 2.71 -6.02 -6.05
N GLY A 107 1.68 -5.68 -6.83
CA GLY A 107 0.71 -6.63 -7.37
C GLY A 107 -0.65 -6.01 -7.64
N THR A 108 -1.71 -6.83 -7.57
CA THR A 108 -3.09 -6.41 -7.78
C THR A 108 -3.97 -6.67 -6.55
N TYR A 109 -4.91 -5.77 -6.31
CA TYR A 109 -5.90 -5.87 -5.22
C TYR A 109 -7.30 -5.59 -5.76
N ASP A 110 -8.23 -6.49 -5.49
CA ASP A 110 -9.65 -6.29 -5.76
C ASP A 110 -10.36 -5.90 -4.45
N PRO A 111 -10.83 -4.64 -4.29
CA PRO A 111 -11.48 -4.20 -3.06
C PRO A 111 -12.84 -4.86 -2.83
N THR A 112 -13.52 -5.31 -3.88
CA THR A 112 -14.84 -5.95 -3.80
C THR A 112 -14.72 -7.33 -3.18
N THR A 113 -13.82 -8.14 -3.72
CA THR A 113 -13.60 -9.51 -3.23
C THR A 113 -12.61 -9.56 -2.06
N GLY A 114 -11.76 -8.55 -1.91
CA GLY A 114 -10.63 -8.57 -0.97
C GLY A 114 -9.44 -9.42 -1.44
N ARG A 115 -9.44 -9.88 -2.69
CA ARG A 115 -8.38 -10.73 -3.23
C ARG A 115 -7.13 -9.91 -3.51
N LEU A 116 -5.99 -10.41 -3.06
CA LEU A 116 -4.68 -9.80 -3.32
C LEU A 116 -3.78 -10.80 -4.03
N VAL A 117 -3.07 -10.33 -5.05
CA VAL A 117 -2.15 -11.11 -5.87
C VAL A 117 -0.85 -10.33 -6.00
N THR A 118 0.31 -10.98 -5.86
CA THR A 118 1.62 -10.32 -6.03
C THR A 118 1.89 -10.00 -7.50
N ALA A 119 2.95 -9.23 -7.77
CA ALA A 119 3.39 -8.90 -9.13
C ALA A 119 3.71 -10.16 -9.97
N GLU A 120 4.07 -11.26 -9.32
CA GLU A 120 4.36 -12.56 -9.94
C GLU A 120 3.09 -13.42 -10.17
N GLY A 121 1.91 -12.89 -9.87
CA GLY A 121 0.65 -13.62 -10.05
C GLY A 121 0.32 -14.59 -8.90
N VAL A 122 1.07 -14.55 -7.80
CA VAL A 122 0.86 -15.43 -6.65
C VAL A 122 -0.22 -14.84 -5.74
N PRO A 123 -1.34 -15.54 -5.48
CA PRO A 123 -2.35 -15.06 -4.56
C PRO A 123 -1.78 -15.02 -3.12
N VAL A 124 -2.01 -13.91 -2.43
CA VAL A 124 -1.63 -13.76 -1.02
C VAL A 124 -2.83 -14.15 -0.16
N LEU A 125 -2.70 -15.27 0.55
CA LEU A 125 -3.72 -15.81 1.44
C LEU A 125 -3.50 -15.31 2.88
N CYS A 126 -4.59 -15.07 3.63
CA CYS A 126 -4.59 -14.56 5.01
C CYS A 126 -4.76 -15.64 6.07
#